data_AF-A0A1B8GXL9-F1
#
_entry.id   AF-A0A1B8GXL9-F1
#
_cell.length_a   1.000
_cell.length_b   1.000
_cell.length_c   1.000
_cell.angle_alpha   90.00
_cell.angle_beta   90.00
_cell.angle_gamma   90.00
#
_symmetry.space_group_name_H-M   'P 1'
#
loop_
_entity.id
_entity.type
_entity.pdbx_description
1 polymer ?
#
loop_
_entity_poly.entity_id
_entity_poly.type
_entity_poly.pdbx_seq_one_letter_code
_entity_poly.pdbx_strand_id
1 'polypeptide(L)'
;MSSQLLSLAGWAFLPNLATNALQSVWYGITIRAGDPKPQPSTPLHNTHRRRIHIAVITTYLLYTIYEAHHTIRQSSDYYQDLGLPHSASDREIKSRFRRLAALYHPDKVAETATSTDFFRHLKTAQDTLLNPAARFAYDRFGPDIVGWANKSSIRDYLTVGAVGIMQYYGIGAVMMYVLGLTGHLQFGVYWRWFGLLSLAVLEAHIASRPYAPRFASHLLNPLLTNVGGQPPYLPFQLIAILRKCALTLFIALSQLGPLLSSPQAAAKSGTEEERLTRQVERIAALAGAADAEASRLVAMEMAPFVGDEGAVREVQRRTSEWLVSNTIRSDPEVRDALGNVLKRRRVDAPAGARGNR
;
A
#
# COMPACT_ATOMS: atom_id res chain seq x y z
N MET A 1 7.30 -7.50 21.46
CA MET A 1 6.09 -6.83 20.93
C MET A 1 6.11 -5.31 21.08
N SER A 2 6.67 -4.75 22.16
CA SER A 2 6.79 -3.29 22.36
C SER A 2 7.52 -2.55 21.24
N SER A 3 8.64 -3.09 20.73
CA SER A 3 9.41 -2.47 19.64
C SER A 3 8.67 -2.47 18.29
N GLN A 4 7.88 -3.51 18.01
CA GLN A 4 7.10 -3.60 16.77
C GLN A 4 5.92 -2.62 16.77
N LEU A 5 5.25 -2.46 17.92
CA LEU A 5 4.19 -1.46 18.07
C LEU A 5 4.73 -0.03 18.01
N LEU A 6 5.91 0.22 18.60
CA LEU A 6 6.57 1.52 18.51
C LEU A 6 7.01 1.84 17.08
N SER A 7 7.48 0.84 16.32
CA SER A 7 7.79 0.98 14.90
C SER A 7 6.53 1.27 14.07
N LEU A 8 5.43 0.53 14.30
CA LEU A 8 4.13 0.75 13.63
C LEU A 8 3.53 2.13 13.95
N ALA A 9 3.58 2.55 15.21
CA ALA A 9 3.17 3.89 15.64
C ALA A 9 4.09 4.96 15.01
N GLY A 10 5.39 4.69 14.94
CA GLY A 10 6.35 5.50 14.21
C GLY A 10 5.92 5.72 12.76
N TRP A 11 5.56 4.66 12.04
CA TRP A 11 5.07 4.76 10.66
C TRP A 11 3.77 5.57 10.50
N ALA A 12 2.88 5.60 11.50
CA ALA A 12 1.62 6.34 11.40
C ALA A 12 1.80 7.86 11.62
N PHE A 13 2.72 8.26 12.50
CA PHE A 13 2.85 9.65 12.94
C PHE A 13 4.12 10.36 12.45
N LEU A 14 5.27 9.67 12.41
CA LEU A 14 6.54 10.29 12.03
C LEU A 14 6.55 10.85 10.61
N PRO A 15 6.04 10.16 9.57
CA PRO A 15 6.10 10.70 8.21
C PRO A 15 5.33 12.01 8.07
N ASN A 16 4.17 12.12 8.74
CA ASN A 16 3.36 13.33 8.71
C ASN A 16 4.02 14.50 9.45
N LEU A 17 4.56 14.24 10.65
CA LEU A 17 5.23 15.26 11.46
C LEU A 17 6.53 15.73 10.78
N ALA A 18 7.33 14.79 10.27
CA ALA A 18 8.54 15.07 9.52
C ALA A 18 8.23 15.86 8.24
N THR A 19 7.17 15.52 7.51
CA THR A 19 6.77 16.29 6.31
C THR A 19 6.43 17.73 6.66
N ASN A 20 5.69 17.97 7.76
CA ASN A 20 5.32 19.32 8.18
C ASN A 20 6.55 20.13 8.61
N ALA A 21 7.46 19.53 9.37
CA ALA A 21 8.71 20.18 9.78
C ALA A 21 9.64 20.45 8.60
N LEU A 22 9.77 19.50 7.68
CA LEU A 22 10.64 19.64 6.52
C LEU A 22 10.08 20.64 5.51
N GLN A 23 8.75 20.72 5.38
CA GLN A 23 8.08 21.73 4.57
C GLN A 23 8.24 23.15 5.16
N SER A 24 8.17 23.31 6.49
CA SER A 24 8.40 24.62 7.13
C SER A 24 9.85 25.09 7.00
N VAL A 25 10.82 24.19 7.18
CA VAL A 25 12.25 24.46 7.00
C VAL A 25 12.56 24.75 5.53
N TRP A 26 12.03 23.95 4.60
CA TRP A 26 12.24 24.17 3.17
C TRP A 26 11.72 25.52 2.72
N TYR A 27 10.50 25.91 3.12
CA TYR A 27 9.98 27.24 2.83
C TYR A 27 10.75 28.37 3.53
N GLY A 28 11.31 28.13 4.71
CA GLY A 28 12.19 29.10 5.37
C GLY A 28 13.50 29.36 4.63
N ILE A 29 14.00 28.37 3.88
CA ILE A 29 15.25 28.45 3.13
C ILE A 29 15.03 28.94 1.69
N THR A 30 13.98 28.45 1.01
CA THR A 30 13.77 28.73 -0.42
C THR A 30 13.05 30.03 -0.71
N ILE A 31 12.18 30.49 0.20
CA ILE A 31 11.40 31.71 0.00
C ILE A 31 12.21 32.87 0.56
N ARG A 32 12.59 33.84 -0.29
CA ARG A 32 13.27 35.06 0.14
C ARG A 32 12.38 35.84 1.11
N ALA A 33 13.00 36.48 2.10
CA ALA A 33 12.30 37.32 3.06
C ALA A 33 11.49 38.42 2.34
N GLY A 34 10.17 38.26 2.27
CA GLY A 34 9.24 39.19 1.60
C GLY A 34 8.16 38.53 0.75
N ASP A 35 8.38 37.33 0.22
CA ASP A 35 7.38 36.64 -0.60
C ASP A 35 6.34 35.89 0.28
N PRO A 36 5.03 35.92 -0.08
CA PRO A 36 4.01 35.25 0.70
C PRO A 36 4.19 33.72 0.65
N LYS A 37 4.24 33.10 1.82
CA LYS A 37 4.26 31.63 1.93
C LYS A 37 3.01 31.05 1.25
N PRO A 38 3.16 29.98 0.42
CA PRO A 38 2.01 29.40 -0.27
C PRO A 38 1.00 28.86 0.75
N GLN A 39 -0.22 29.38 0.70
CA GLN A 39 -1.28 29.04 1.64
C GLN A 39 -1.69 27.56 1.50
N PRO A 40 -2.13 26.89 2.58
CA PRO A 40 -2.46 25.45 2.58
C PRO A 40 -3.49 25.01 1.54
N SER A 41 -4.33 25.93 1.06
CA SER A 41 -5.36 25.69 0.04
C SER A 41 -4.86 25.82 -1.40
N THR A 42 -3.63 26.29 -1.62
CA THR A 42 -3.10 26.51 -2.98
C THR A 42 -2.62 25.19 -3.63
N PRO A 43 -2.80 25.01 -4.95
CA PRO A 43 -2.37 23.79 -5.65
C PRO A 43 -0.85 23.56 -5.61
N LEU A 44 -0.08 24.64 -5.51
CA LEU A 44 1.38 24.61 -5.36
C LEU A 44 1.80 24.02 -3.99
N HIS A 45 1.13 24.43 -2.91
CA HIS A 45 1.39 23.91 -1.56
C HIS A 45 1.18 22.38 -1.52
N ASN A 46 0.10 21.90 -2.12
CA ASN A 46 -0.22 20.48 -2.18
C ASN A 46 0.81 19.67 -3.00
N THR A 47 1.30 20.25 -4.10
CA THR A 47 2.33 19.61 -4.94
C THR A 47 3.66 19.50 -4.18
N HIS A 48 4.06 20.56 -3.47
CA HIS A 48 5.29 20.56 -2.66
C HIS A 48 5.18 19.56 -1.50
N ARG A 49 4.05 19.57 -0.77
CA ARG A 49 3.79 18.63 0.31
C ARG A 49 3.83 17.18 -0.17
N ARG A 50 3.24 16.87 -1.33
CA ARG A 50 3.28 15.52 -1.93
C ARG A 50 4.72 15.08 -2.22
N ARG A 51 5.55 15.92 -2.85
CA ARG A 51 6.95 15.57 -3.17
C ARG A 51 7.78 15.35 -1.90
N ILE A 52 7.64 16.23 -0.92
CA ILE A 52 8.35 16.13 0.36
C ILE A 52 7.92 14.87 1.10
N HIS A 53 6.62 14.59 1.16
CA HIS A 53 6.11 13.40 1.83
C HIS A 53 6.62 12.11 1.19
N ILE A 54 6.64 12.05 -0.16
CA ILE A 54 7.23 10.92 -0.89
C ILE A 54 8.71 10.76 -0.51
N ALA A 55 9.49 11.84 -0.54
CA ALA A 55 10.92 11.80 -0.20
C ALA A 55 11.18 11.36 1.26
N VAL A 56 10.35 11.82 2.20
CA VAL A 56 10.41 11.42 3.61
C VAL A 56 10.12 9.92 3.75
N ILE A 57 9.05 9.42 3.12
CA ILE A 57 8.72 7.99 3.17
C ILE A 57 9.82 7.14 2.53
N THR A 58 10.36 7.54 1.37
CA THR A 58 11.43 6.76 0.72
C THR A 58 12.69 6.71 1.57
N THR A 59 13.04 7.83 2.22
CA THR A 59 14.20 7.90 3.12
C THR A 59 13.96 7.05 4.38
N TYR A 60 12.76 7.10 4.94
CA TYR A 60 12.39 6.29 6.10
C TYR A 60 12.32 4.79 5.78
N LEU A 61 11.81 4.43 4.59
CA LEU A 61 11.84 3.05 4.08
C LEU A 61 13.29 2.55 4.00
N LEU A 62 14.21 3.35 3.46
CA LEU A 62 15.63 2.98 3.41
C LEU A 62 16.23 2.81 4.81
N TYR A 63 15.93 3.73 5.73
CA TYR A 63 16.36 3.65 7.13
C TYR A 63 15.84 2.38 7.82
N THR A 64 14.56 2.05 7.67
CA THR A 64 13.98 0.85 8.30
C THR A 64 14.53 -0.46 7.72
N ILE A 65 14.87 -0.50 6.43
CA ILE A 65 15.57 -1.63 5.82
C ILE A 65 16.98 -1.76 6.40
N TYR A 66 17.70 -0.64 6.54
CA TYR A 66 19.02 -0.61 7.15
C TYR A 66 18.99 -1.04 8.63
N GLU A 67 18.05 -0.51 9.41
CA GLU A 67 17.84 -0.88 10.80
C GLU A 67 17.51 -2.38 10.91
N ALA A 68 16.60 -2.90 10.08
CA ALA A 68 16.26 -4.31 10.05
C ALA A 68 17.48 -5.21 9.79
N HIS A 69 18.33 -4.83 8.83
CA HIS A 69 19.58 -5.51 8.53
C HIS A 69 20.54 -5.47 9.72
N HIS A 70 20.76 -4.28 10.29
CA HIS A 70 21.67 -4.08 11.41
C HIS A 70 21.23 -4.85 12.66
N THR A 71 19.94 -4.79 13.02
CA THR A 71 19.41 -5.53 14.19
C THR A 71 19.59 -7.04 14.03
N ILE A 72 19.38 -7.59 12.82
CA ILE A 72 19.50 -9.03 12.57
C ILE A 72 20.97 -9.47 12.52
N ARG A 73 21.88 -8.59 12.11
CA ARG A 73 23.33 -8.84 12.24
C ARG A 73 23.79 -8.82 13.69
N GLN A 74 23.16 -8.01 14.53
CA GLN A 74 23.50 -7.91 15.95
C GLN A 74 22.86 -8.99 16.83
N SER A 75 21.85 -9.71 16.34
CA SER A 75 21.27 -10.82 17.10
C SER A 75 22.27 -11.98 17.19
N SER A 76 22.44 -12.54 18.39
CA SER A 76 23.34 -13.66 18.65
C SER A 76 23.01 -14.88 17.80
N ASP A 77 23.99 -15.31 17.01
CA ASP A 77 24.00 -16.58 16.31
C ASP A 77 24.96 -17.54 17.01
N TYR A 78 24.55 -18.80 17.20
CA TYR A 78 25.40 -19.82 17.83
C TYR A 78 26.72 -20.05 17.09
N TYR A 79 26.72 -19.88 15.76
CA TYR A 79 27.94 -19.94 14.96
C TYR A 79 28.86 -18.73 15.22
N GLN A 80 28.30 -17.53 15.32
CA GLN A 80 29.08 -16.32 15.60
C GLN A 80 29.60 -16.32 17.04
N ASP A 81 28.76 -16.74 18.01
CA ASP A 81 29.11 -16.86 19.43
C ASP A 81 30.27 -17.86 19.65
N LEU A 82 30.32 -18.93 18.86
CA LEU A 82 31.43 -19.91 18.87
C LEU A 82 32.61 -19.52 17.97
N GLY A 83 32.48 -18.45 17.17
CA GLY A 83 33.48 -18.01 16.20
C GLY A 83 33.74 -19.02 15.07
N LEU A 84 32.69 -19.66 14.57
CA LEU A 84 32.74 -20.71 13.55
C LEU A 84 32.00 -20.32 12.27
N PRO A 85 32.47 -20.77 11.09
CA PRO A 85 31.69 -20.68 9.85
C PRO A 85 30.51 -21.65 9.89
N HIS A 86 29.47 -21.37 9.09
CA HIS A 86 28.27 -22.24 9.02
C HIS A 86 28.59 -23.65 8.48
N SER A 87 29.69 -23.80 7.75
CA SER A 87 30.22 -25.06 7.23
C SER A 87 31.10 -25.83 8.23
N ALA A 88 31.19 -25.38 9.49
CA ALA A 88 32.02 -26.02 10.49
C ALA A 88 31.62 -27.48 10.74
N SER A 89 32.63 -28.33 10.93
CA SER A 89 32.47 -29.74 11.26
C SER A 89 32.22 -29.94 12.76
N ASP A 90 31.61 -31.07 13.13
CA ASP A 90 31.33 -31.42 14.53
C ASP A 90 32.60 -31.45 15.40
N ARG A 91 33.76 -31.78 14.79
CA ARG A 91 35.06 -31.76 15.46
C ARG A 91 35.52 -30.34 15.79
N GLU A 92 35.33 -29.41 14.86
CA GLU A 92 35.65 -27.99 15.05
C GLU A 92 34.75 -27.36 16.10
N ILE A 93 33.46 -27.67 16.08
CA ILE A 93 32.47 -27.23 17.08
C ILE A 93 32.92 -27.66 18.49
N LYS A 94 33.24 -28.94 18.69
CA LYS A 94 33.74 -29.45 19.98
C LYS A 94 35.06 -28.80 20.38
N SER A 95 35.98 -28.58 19.44
CA SER A 95 37.28 -27.98 19.73
C SER A 95 37.16 -26.53 20.18
N ARG A 96 36.35 -25.72 19.47
CA ARG A 96 36.11 -24.31 19.82
C ARG A 96 35.37 -24.17 21.14
N PHE A 97 34.33 -24.98 21.36
CA PHE A 97 33.63 -24.98 22.65
C PHE A 97 34.59 -25.28 23.80
N ARG A 98 35.47 -26.28 23.70
CA ARG A 98 36.44 -26.58 24.78
C ARG A 98 37.36 -25.41 25.10
N ARG A 99 37.78 -24.64 24.08
CA ARG A 99 38.62 -23.45 24.27
C ARG A 99 37.85 -22.34 24.97
N LEU A 100 36.61 -22.07 24.54
CA LEU A 100 35.74 -21.04 25.15
C LEU A 100 35.30 -21.44 26.56
N ALA A 101 34.95 -22.71 26.78
CA ALA A 101 34.59 -23.26 28.08
C ALA A 101 35.75 -23.15 29.08
N ALA A 102 37.00 -23.31 28.65
CA ALA A 102 38.16 -23.13 29.51
C ALA A 102 38.43 -21.66 29.89
N LEU A 103 37.96 -20.71 29.07
CA LEU A 103 38.07 -19.26 29.29
C LEU A 103 36.94 -18.73 30.18
N TYR A 104 35.71 -19.19 29.96
CA TYR A 104 34.51 -18.73 30.64
C TYR A 104 34.01 -19.71 31.72
N HIS A 105 34.87 -20.60 32.21
CA HIS A 105 34.49 -21.53 33.27
C HIS A 105 34.14 -20.76 34.54
N PRO A 106 33.01 -21.06 35.23
CA PRO A 106 32.62 -20.37 36.45
C PRO A 106 33.70 -20.45 37.56
N ASP A 107 34.45 -21.55 37.62
CA ASP A 107 35.56 -21.69 38.59
C ASP A 107 36.77 -20.77 38.31
N LYS A 108 36.95 -20.29 37.07
CA LYS A 108 38.14 -19.50 36.67
C LYS A 108 37.86 -18.01 36.54
N VAL A 109 36.62 -17.65 36.21
CA VAL A 109 36.16 -16.27 36.12
C VAL A 109 35.28 -16.03 37.34
N ALA A 110 35.67 -15.10 38.22
CA ALA A 110 34.91 -14.75 39.42
C ALA A 110 33.40 -14.70 39.12
N GLU A 111 32.59 -15.34 39.98
CA GLU A 111 31.15 -15.58 39.83
C GLU A 111 30.33 -14.30 39.61
N THR A 112 30.44 -13.76 38.40
CA THR A 112 29.61 -12.69 37.90
C THR A 112 28.48 -13.34 37.14
N ALA A 113 27.24 -12.92 37.42
CA ALA A 113 26.04 -13.50 36.81
C ALA A 113 26.14 -13.57 35.26
N THR A 114 26.82 -12.60 34.65
CA THR A 114 27.07 -12.52 33.21
C THR A 114 27.91 -13.68 32.66
N SER A 115 28.92 -14.16 33.41
CA SER A 115 29.81 -15.23 32.96
C SER A 115 29.12 -16.59 32.99
N THR A 116 28.32 -16.84 34.03
CA THR A 116 27.52 -18.07 34.16
C THR A 116 26.44 -18.17 33.08
N ASP A 117 25.75 -17.07 32.79
CA ASP A 117 24.72 -17.05 31.74
C ASP A 117 25.33 -17.21 30.34
N PHE A 118 26.47 -16.56 30.08
CA PHE A 118 27.19 -16.73 28.82
C PHE A 118 27.72 -18.16 28.65
N PHE A 119 28.24 -18.79 29.70
CA PHE A 119 28.66 -20.18 29.66
C PHE A 119 27.47 -21.13 29.37
N ARG A 120 26.33 -20.90 30.01
CA ARG A 120 25.09 -21.66 29.74
C ARG A 120 24.66 -21.49 28.28
N HIS A 121 24.73 -20.27 27.75
CA HIS A 121 24.44 -19.97 26.35
C HIS A 121 25.38 -20.71 25.38
N LEU A 122 26.68 -20.68 25.62
CA LEU A 122 27.68 -21.42 24.82
C LEU A 122 27.44 -22.93 24.86
N LYS A 123 27.00 -23.47 26.00
CA LYS A 123 26.66 -24.89 26.13
C LYS A 123 25.43 -25.23 25.30
N THR A 124 24.37 -24.44 25.39
CA THR A 124 23.17 -24.59 24.55
C THR A 124 23.50 -24.50 23.07
N ALA A 125 24.37 -23.56 22.68
CA ALA A 125 24.86 -23.43 21.31
C ALA A 125 25.59 -24.70 20.84
N GLN A 126 26.46 -25.27 21.66
CA GLN A 126 27.14 -26.51 21.32
C GLN A 126 26.17 -27.69 21.19
N ASP A 127 25.28 -27.89 22.16
CA ASP A 127 24.36 -29.02 22.21
C ASP A 127 23.38 -29.01 21.03
N THR A 128 22.91 -27.82 20.64
CA THR A 128 22.03 -27.65 19.48
C THR A 128 22.76 -27.90 18.15
N LEU A 129 24.00 -27.45 18.01
CA LEU A 129 24.78 -27.64 16.78
C LEU A 129 25.30 -29.06 16.60
N LEU A 130 25.51 -29.82 17.69
CA LEU A 130 25.98 -31.21 17.65
C LEU A 130 24.90 -32.21 17.27
N ASN A 131 23.63 -31.92 17.56
CA ASN A 131 22.53 -32.80 17.17
C ASN A 131 22.06 -32.44 15.75
N PRO A 132 22.10 -33.37 14.78
CA PRO A 132 21.73 -33.06 13.39
C PRO A 132 20.28 -32.60 13.24
N ALA A 133 19.35 -33.12 14.06
CA ALA A 133 17.95 -32.69 14.03
C ALA A 133 17.77 -31.27 14.61
N ALA A 134 18.47 -30.96 15.70
CA ALA A 134 18.42 -29.64 16.32
C ALA A 134 19.15 -28.59 15.47
N ARG A 135 20.29 -28.93 14.85
CA ARG A 135 21.00 -28.08 13.88
C ARG A 135 20.11 -27.74 12.69
N PHE A 136 19.43 -28.74 12.13
CA PHE A 136 18.47 -28.54 11.04
C PHE A 136 17.34 -27.58 11.43
N ALA A 137 16.81 -27.71 12.65
CA ALA A 137 15.76 -26.84 13.16
C ALA A 137 16.29 -25.42 13.43
N TYR A 138 17.47 -25.30 14.02
CA TYR A 138 18.13 -24.03 14.35
C TYR A 138 18.37 -23.18 13.11
N ASP A 139 18.91 -23.77 12.05
CA ASP A 139 19.20 -23.04 10.82
C ASP A 139 17.91 -22.43 10.19
N ARG A 140 16.73 -23.00 10.46
CA ARG A 140 15.42 -22.59 9.90
C ARG A 140 14.59 -21.68 10.78
N PHE A 141 14.54 -21.99 12.07
CA PHE A 141 13.65 -21.33 13.03
C PHE A 141 14.44 -20.47 14.04
N GLY A 142 15.76 -20.53 14.03
CA GLY A 142 16.62 -19.72 14.89
C GLY A 142 16.58 -20.18 16.35
N PRO A 143 16.81 -19.26 17.31
CA PRO A 143 16.90 -19.59 18.74
C PRO A 143 15.57 -20.03 19.37
N ASP A 144 14.44 -19.85 18.68
CA ASP A 144 13.11 -20.25 19.15
C ASP A 144 13.00 -21.76 19.43
N ILE A 145 13.88 -22.57 18.81
CA ILE A 145 13.93 -24.01 19.02
C ILE A 145 14.23 -24.42 20.47
N VAL A 146 14.90 -23.58 21.25
CA VAL A 146 15.29 -23.89 22.64
C VAL A 146 14.05 -23.98 23.54
N GLY A 147 12.99 -23.24 23.20
CA GLY A 147 11.71 -23.31 23.90
C GLY A 147 10.90 -24.57 23.55
N TRP A 148 11.29 -25.34 22.54
CA TRP A 148 10.54 -26.50 22.06
C TRP A 148 10.99 -27.78 22.78
N ALA A 149 10.55 -27.94 24.02
CA ALA A 149 10.87 -29.11 24.84
C ALA A 149 10.37 -30.44 24.23
N ASN A 150 11.13 -31.53 24.44
CA ASN A 150 10.79 -32.92 24.08
C ASN A 150 10.64 -33.23 22.58
N LYS A 151 11.39 -32.55 21.70
CA LYS A 151 11.43 -32.85 20.26
C LYS A 151 12.79 -33.45 19.91
N SER A 152 12.82 -34.60 19.24
CA SER A 152 14.06 -35.29 18.87
C SER A 152 14.14 -35.59 17.37
N SER A 153 13.01 -35.65 16.67
CA SER A 153 12.94 -35.90 15.24
C SER A 153 12.79 -34.63 14.43
N ILE A 154 13.41 -34.60 13.24
CA ILE A 154 13.28 -33.51 12.25
C ILE A 154 11.80 -33.21 11.95
N ARG A 155 10.96 -34.24 11.85
CA ARG A 155 9.53 -34.08 11.56
C ARG A 155 8.80 -33.33 12.68
N ASP A 156 9.17 -33.57 13.93
CA ASP A 156 8.54 -32.91 15.06
C ASP A 156 8.92 -31.43 15.15
N TYR A 157 10.17 -31.10 14.80
CA TYR A 157 10.60 -29.70 14.66
C TYR A 157 9.87 -29.00 13.51
N LEU A 158 9.68 -29.68 12.37
CA LEU A 158 8.98 -29.13 11.22
C LEU A 158 7.49 -28.89 11.48
N THR A 159 6.80 -29.78 12.21
CA THR A 159 5.38 -29.59 12.53
C THR A 159 5.17 -28.43 13.49
N VAL A 160 5.98 -28.32 14.54
CA VAL A 160 5.93 -27.17 15.46
C VAL A 160 6.24 -25.87 14.73
N GLY A 161 7.29 -25.86 13.90
CA GLY A 161 7.64 -24.71 13.08
C GLY A 161 6.52 -24.32 12.09
N ALA A 162 5.89 -25.30 11.44
CA ALA A 162 4.77 -25.06 10.52
C ALA A 162 3.55 -24.47 11.23
N VAL A 163 3.25 -24.90 12.46
CA VAL A 163 2.20 -24.30 13.29
C VAL A 163 2.56 -22.85 13.64
N GLY A 164 3.81 -22.56 14.01
CA GLY A 164 4.26 -21.19 14.26
C GLY A 164 4.14 -20.28 13.04
N ILE A 165 4.51 -20.78 11.86
CA ILE A 165 4.32 -20.09 10.56
C ILE A 165 2.84 -19.80 10.34
N MET A 166 1.97 -20.81 10.46
CA MET A 166 0.53 -20.67 10.27
C MET A 166 -0.08 -19.65 11.24
N GLN A 167 0.34 -19.66 12.50
CA GLN A 167 -0.12 -18.68 13.50
C GLN A 167 0.31 -17.26 13.12
N TYR A 168 1.57 -17.05 12.72
CA TYR A 168 2.07 -15.74 12.32
C TYR A 168 1.27 -15.14 11.15
N TYR A 169 1.09 -15.91 10.07
CA TYR A 169 0.33 -15.45 8.91
C TYR A 169 -1.17 -15.39 9.17
N GLY A 170 -1.71 -16.28 10.00
CA GLY A 170 -3.11 -16.27 10.43
C GLY A 170 -3.45 -15.00 11.20
N ILE A 171 -2.63 -14.63 12.18
CA ILE A 171 -2.78 -13.36 12.92
C ILE A 171 -2.65 -12.17 11.97
N GLY A 172 -1.66 -12.20 11.06
CA GLY A 172 -1.49 -11.16 10.04
C GLY A 172 -2.72 -11.01 9.12
N ALA A 173 -3.30 -12.12 8.68
CA ALA A 173 -4.48 -12.15 7.83
C ALA A 173 -5.74 -11.63 8.55
N VAL A 174 -5.95 -12.05 9.81
CA VAL A 174 -7.05 -11.54 10.64
C VAL A 174 -6.91 -10.04 10.89
N MET A 175 -5.71 -9.59 11.25
CA MET A 175 -5.42 -8.16 11.45
C MET A 175 -5.68 -7.37 10.17
N MET A 176 -5.26 -7.88 9.01
CA MET A 176 -5.54 -7.26 7.71
C MET A 176 -7.03 -7.22 7.38
N TYR A 177 -7.76 -8.29 7.70
CA TYR A 177 -9.21 -8.34 7.49
C TYR A 177 -9.95 -7.32 8.35
N VAL A 178 -9.63 -7.25 9.65
CA VAL A 178 -10.21 -6.27 10.59
C VAL A 178 -9.91 -4.84 10.14
N LEU A 179 -8.70 -4.57 9.68
CA LEU A 179 -8.30 -3.28 9.16
C LEU A 179 -8.98 -2.92 7.82
N GLY A 180 -9.39 -3.91 7.04
CA GLY A 180 -10.20 -3.73 5.84
C GLY A 180 -11.63 -3.27 6.16
N LEU A 181 -12.21 -3.76 7.26
CA LEU A 181 -13.57 -3.40 7.70
C LEU A 181 -13.69 -1.93 8.11
N THR A 182 -12.60 -1.30 8.59
CA THR A 182 -12.63 0.12 8.97
C THR A 182 -12.60 1.07 7.77
N GLY A 183 -12.46 0.56 6.53
CA GLY A 183 -12.59 1.33 5.29
C GLY A 183 -11.46 2.34 5.01
N HIS A 184 -10.56 2.58 5.96
CA HIS A 184 -9.50 3.59 5.84
C HIS A 184 -8.35 3.18 4.90
N LEU A 185 -8.31 1.91 4.45
CA LEU A 185 -7.19 1.32 3.71
C LEU A 185 -7.61 0.48 2.48
N GLN A 186 -8.61 0.93 1.74
CA GLN A 186 -9.05 0.28 0.48
C GLN A 186 -7.96 0.26 -0.61
N PHE A 187 -7.05 1.23 -0.61
CA PHE A 187 -5.96 1.28 -1.59
C PHE A 187 -4.93 0.18 -1.30
N GLY A 188 -4.76 -0.75 -2.24
CA GLY A 188 -3.72 -1.78 -2.20
C GLY A 188 -4.13 -3.08 -1.51
N VAL A 189 -5.42 -3.30 -1.17
CA VAL A 189 -5.95 -4.54 -0.53
C VAL A 189 -5.42 -5.80 -1.24
N TYR A 190 -5.46 -5.83 -2.57
CA TYR A 190 -4.95 -6.95 -3.36
C TYR A 190 -3.46 -7.23 -3.11
N TRP A 191 -2.61 -6.20 -3.17
CA TRP A 191 -1.17 -6.33 -2.97
C TRP A 191 -0.83 -6.81 -1.56
N ARG A 192 -1.70 -6.55 -0.58
CA ARG A 192 -1.62 -7.08 0.80
C ARG A 192 -1.73 -8.56 0.86
N TRP A 193 -2.85 -9.05 0.35
CA TRP A 193 -3.15 -10.47 0.37
C TRP A 193 -2.17 -11.25 -0.49
N PHE A 194 -1.83 -10.71 -1.66
CA PHE A 194 -0.82 -11.30 -2.54
C PHE A 194 0.56 -11.33 -1.86
N GLY A 195 1.00 -10.23 -1.26
CA GLY A 195 2.28 -10.16 -0.56
C GLY A 195 2.36 -11.12 0.62
N LEU A 196 1.31 -11.19 1.44
CA LEU A 196 1.22 -12.10 2.58
C LEU A 196 1.24 -13.56 2.13
N LEU A 197 0.45 -13.92 1.12
CA LEU A 197 0.40 -15.28 0.58
C LEU A 197 1.73 -15.68 -0.08
N SER A 198 2.33 -14.78 -0.86
CA SER A 198 3.64 -15.00 -1.48
C SER A 198 4.73 -15.26 -0.45
N LEU A 199 4.76 -14.47 0.63
CA LEU A 199 5.74 -14.61 1.72
C LEU A 199 5.52 -15.90 2.52
N ALA A 200 4.26 -16.27 2.80
CA ALA A 200 3.91 -17.51 3.45
C ALA A 200 4.36 -18.74 2.64
N VAL A 201 4.12 -18.73 1.32
CA VAL A 201 4.56 -19.80 0.41
C VAL A 201 6.08 -19.90 0.37
N LEU A 202 6.76 -18.75 0.26
CA LEU A 202 8.23 -18.71 0.24
C LEU A 202 8.83 -19.22 1.56
N GLU A 203 8.24 -18.86 2.69
CA GLU A 203 8.71 -19.33 3.99
C GLU A 203 8.48 -20.83 4.18
N ALA A 204 7.30 -21.34 3.80
CA ALA A 204 7.03 -22.77 3.80
C ALA A 204 7.99 -23.53 2.86
N HIS A 205 8.38 -22.91 1.74
CA HIS A 205 9.38 -23.46 0.83
C HIS A 205 10.78 -23.52 1.45
N ILE A 206 11.20 -22.48 2.18
CA ILE A 206 12.49 -22.45 2.88
C ILE A 206 12.51 -23.45 4.05
N ALA A 207 11.40 -23.56 4.78
CA ALA A 207 11.29 -24.50 5.90
C ALA A 207 11.30 -25.96 5.44
N SER A 208 10.66 -26.29 4.32
CA SER A 208 10.52 -27.68 3.83
C SER A 208 11.75 -28.21 3.08
N ARG A 209 12.60 -27.36 2.49
CA ARG A 209 13.75 -27.81 1.69
C ARG A 209 15.08 -27.80 2.46
N PRO A 210 16.00 -28.75 2.20
CA PRO A 210 17.34 -28.79 2.81
C PRO A 210 18.22 -27.59 2.45
N TYR A 211 18.02 -27.02 1.26
CA TYR A 211 18.87 -25.97 0.69
C TYR A 211 18.13 -24.63 0.59
N ALA A 212 18.85 -23.54 0.82
CA ALA A 212 18.34 -22.19 0.59
C ALA A 212 17.89 -22.01 -0.88
N PRO A 213 16.81 -21.25 -1.14
CA PRO A 213 16.34 -21.03 -2.50
C PRO A 213 17.40 -20.33 -3.34
N ARG A 214 17.54 -20.75 -4.61
CA ARG A 214 18.55 -20.22 -5.55
C ARG A 214 18.56 -18.70 -5.65
N PHE A 215 17.40 -18.05 -5.48
CA PHE A 215 17.27 -16.60 -5.46
C PHE A 215 17.94 -15.95 -4.23
N ALA A 216 17.78 -16.54 -3.04
CA ALA A 216 18.41 -16.04 -1.82
C ALA A 216 19.95 -16.15 -1.91
N SER A 217 20.45 -17.25 -2.48
CA SER A 217 21.88 -17.48 -2.62
C SER A 217 22.55 -16.68 -3.76
N HIS A 218 21.86 -16.41 -4.86
CA HIS A 218 22.44 -15.70 -6.02
C HIS A 218 22.15 -14.20 -6.08
N LEU A 219 21.10 -13.70 -5.42
CA LEU A 219 20.72 -12.29 -5.46
C LEU A 219 20.95 -11.60 -4.11
N LEU A 220 20.42 -12.18 -3.03
CA LEU A 220 20.50 -11.57 -1.69
C LEU A 220 21.87 -11.70 -1.05
N ASN A 221 22.49 -12.88 -1.08
CA ASN A 221 23.83 -13.07 -0.51
C ASN A 221 24.87 -12.13 -1.15
N PRO A 222 25.11 -12.10 -2.47
CA PRO A 222 26.13 -11.21 -3.03
C PRO A 222 25.82 -9.72 -2.84
N LEU A 223 24.55 -9.30 -2.91
CA LEU A 223 24.18 -7.90 -2.63
C LEU A 223 24.49 -7.48 -1.19
N LEU A 224 24.27 -8.38 -0.23
CA LEU A 224 24.46 -8.07 1.19
C LEU A 224 25.87 -8.40 1.71
N THR A 225 26.62 -9.29 1.05
CA THR A 225 28.01 -9.62 1.41
C THR A 225 29.04 -8.73 0.72
N ASN A 226 28.77 -8.23 -0.50
CA ASN A 226 29.69 -7.33 -1.20
C ASN A 226 29.91 -6.00 -0.50
N VAL A 227 29.01 -5.60 0.40
CA VAL A 227 29.12 -4.35 1.15
C VAL A 227 30.04 -4.48 2.38
N GLY A 228 30.49 -5.68 2.78
CA GLY A 228 31.28 -5.79 4.01
C GLY A 228 32.02 -7.09 4.33
N GLY A 229 32.19 -8.03 3.40
CA GLY A 229 32.99 -9.26 3.63
C GLY A 229 32.44 -10.18 4.74
N GLN A 230 31.15 -10.05 5.05
CA GLN A 230 30.50 -10.72 6.17
C GLN A 230 30.04 -12.15 5.81
N PRO A 231 29.88 -13.06 6.81
CA PRO A 231 29.42 -14.42 6.56
C PRO A 231 28.00 -14.44 5.96
N PRO A 232 27.66 -15.50 5.19
CA PRO A 232 26.34 -15.66 4.58
C PRO A 232 25.26 -15.77 5.65
N TYR A 233 24.07 -15.21 5.39
CA TYR A 233 22.96 -15.27 6.35
C TYR A 233 22.42 -16.68 6.52
N LEU A 234 21.94 -16.99 7.73
CA LEU A 234 21.16 -18.20 7.98
C LEU A 234 19.75 -18.08 7.38
N PRO A 235 19.10 -19.20 7.03
CA PRO A 235 17.73 -19.20 6.52
C PRO A 235 16.73 -18.43 7.39
N PHE A 236 16.79 -18.59 8.72
CA PHE A 236 15.89 -17.87 9.63
C PHE A 236 16.12 -16.34 9.61
N GLN A 237 17.37 -15.89 9.48
CA GLN A 237 17.71 -14.47 9.39
C GLN A 237 17.19 -13.87 8.09
N LEU A 238 17.31 -14.61 6.99
CA LEU A 238 16.79 -14.20 5.68
C LEU A 238 15.26 -14.04 5.73
N ILE A 239 14.56 -14.99 6.36
CA ILE A 239 13.11 -14.91 6.58
C ILE A 239 12.76 -13.69 7.43
N ALA A 240 13.51 -13.43 8.51
CA ALA A 240 13.27 -12.29 9.38
C ALA A 240 13.47 -10.94 8.65
N ILE A 241 14.54 -10.81 7.85
CA ILE A 241 14.77 -9.63 7.00
C ILE A 241 13.59 -9.50 6.02
N LEU A 242 13.21 -10.59 5.35
CA LEU A 242 12.17 -10.56 4.34
C LEU A 242 10.81 -10.15 4.93
N ARG A 243 10.41 -10.71 6.07
CA ARG A 243 9.17 -10.33 6.79
C ARG A 243 9.17 -8.84 7.13
N LYS A 244 10.29 -8.32 7.67
CA LYS A 244 10.42 -6.90 8.01
C LYS A 244 10.35 -6.02 6.76
N CYS A 245 11.12 -6.33 5.72
CA CYS A 245 11.12 -5.60 4.45
C CYS A 245 9.76 -5.61 3.77
N ALA A 246 9.06 -6.75 3.78
CA ALA A 246 7.73 -6.85 3.22
C ALA A 246 6.74 -5.99 3.99
N LEU A 247 6.75 -6.04 5.32
CA LEU A 247 5.88 -5.22 6.16
C LEU A 247 6.14 -3.72 5.97
N THR A 248 7.39 -3.28 5.89
CA THR A 248 7.72 -1.86 5.70
C THR A 248 7.39 -1.38 4.30
N LEU A 249 7.73 -2.16 3.26
CA LEU A 249 7.37 -1.87 1.88
C LEU A 249 5.86 -1.74 1.73
N PHE A 250 5.14 -2.58 2.45
CA PHE A 250 3.71 -2.62 2.43
C PHE A 250 3.05 -1.41 3.09
N ILE A 251 3.53 -1.01 4.26
CA ILE A 251 3.09 0.23 4.92
C ILE A 251 3.45 1.43 4.04
N ALA A 252 4.64 1.45 3.43
CA ALA A 252 5.04 2.50 2.50
C ALA A 252 4.13 2.57 1.27
N LEU A 253 3.80 1.42 0.64
CA LEU A 253 2.88 1.36 -0.50
C LEU A 253 1.48 1.86 -0.12
N SER A 254 1.05 1.58 1.10
CA SER A 254 -0.23 2.07 1.63
C SER A 254 -0.28 3.60 1.75
N GLN A 255 0.83 4.23 2.13
CA GLN A 255 0.91 5.68 2.32
C GLN A 255 1.19 6.42 1.00
N LEU A 256 2.02 5.84 0.15
CA LEU A 256 2.38 6.40 -1.16
C LEU A 256 1.29 6.22 -2.20
N GLY A 257 0.52 5.14 -2.11
CA GLY A 257 -0.51 4.77 -3.08
C GLY A 257 -1.55 5.84 -3.39
N PRO A 258 -2.24 6.39 -2.37
CA PRO A 258 -3.19 7.49 -2.56
C PRO A 258 -2.52 8.75 -3.12
N LEU A 259 -1.26 9.00 -2.76
CA LEU A 259 -0.51 10.16 -3.22
C LEU A 259 -0.06 10.01 -4.67
N LEU A 260 0.29 8.80 -5.12
CA LEU A 260 0.73 8.52 -6.50
C LEU A 260 -0.44 8.51 -7.49
N SER A 261 -1.62 8.10 -7.03
CA SER A 261 -2.86 8.10 -7.81
C SER A 261 -3.21 9.54 -8.23
N SER A 262 -3.28 9.82 -9.54
CA SER A 262 -3.71 11.14 -10.00
C SER A 262 -5.16 11.40 -9.56
N PRO A 263 -5.61 12.66 -9.44
CA PRO A 263 -7.02 12.97 -9.15
C PRO A 263 -7.99 12.26 -10.10
N GLN A 264 -7.55 12.00 -11.33
CA GLN A 264 -8.28 11.29 -12.38
C GLN A 264 -8.30 9.77 -12.19
N ALA A 265 -7.27 9.19 -11.57
CA ALA A 265 -7.25 7.78 -11.15
C ALA A 265 -8.06 7.56 -9.86
N ALA A 266 -8.07 8.53 -8.95
CA ALA A 266 -8.92 8.51 -7.75
C ALA A 266 -10.42 8.65 -8.09
N ALA A 267 -10.77 9.46 -9.11
CA ALA A 267 -12.13 9.50 -9.66
C ALA A 267 -12.57 8.16 -10.28
N LYS A 268 -11.61 7.33 -10.71
CA LYS A 268 -11.82 5.97 -11.20
C LYS A 268 -11.62 4.89 -10.13
N SER A 269 -11.45 5.22 -8.85
CA SER A 269 -11.23 4.23 -7.78
C SER A 269 -12.34 4.20 -6.73
N GLY A 270 -13.34 5.09 -6.81
CA GLY A 270 -14.58 4.96 -6.05
C GLY A 270 -15.37 3.73 -6.49
N THR A 271 -16.19 3.18 -5.59
CA THR A 271 -17.21 2.17 -5.91
C THR A 271 -18.06 2.66 -7.09
N GLU A 272 -18.56 1.74 -7.90
CA GLU A 272 -19.33 2.09 -9.11
C GLU A 272 -20.52 3.01 -8.78
N GLU A 273 -21.15 2.77 -7.63
CA GLU A 273 -22.17 3.63 -7.04
C GLU A 273 -21.70 5.07 -6.79
N GLU A 274 -20.52 5.28 -6.18
CA GLU A 274 -19.96 6.63 -5.97
C GLU A 274 -19.67 7.38 -7.28
N ARG A 275 -19.32 6.64 -8.35
CA ARG A 275 -19.10 7.26 -9.65
C ARG A 275 -20.41 7.65 -10.30
N LEU A 276 -21.42 6.78 -10.22
CA LEU A 276 -22.76 7.04 -10.72
C LEU A 276 -23.39 8.24 -9.99
N THR A 277 -23.29 8.31 -8.67
CA THR A 277 -23.82 9.46 -7.91
C THR A 277 -23.13 10.76 -8.29
N ARG A 278 -21.80 10.79 -8.42
CA ARG A 278 -21.08 11.99 -8.90
C ARG A 278 -21.46 12.38 -10.33
N GLN A 279 -21.71 11.40 -11.21
CA GLN A 279 -22.17 11.68 -12.56
C GLN A 279 -23.58 12.28 -12.55
N VAL A 280 -24.49 11.72 -11.75
CA VAL A 280 -25.85 12.25 -11.58
C VAL A 280 -25.82 13.67 -11.00
N GLU A 281 -25.02 13.92 -9.97
CA GLU A 281 -24.87 15.25 -9.37
C GLU A 281 -24.29 16.26 -10.36
N ARG A 282 -23.32 15.84 -11.19
CA ARG A 282 -22.77 16.68 -12.26
C ARG A 282 -23.82 17.00 -13.32
N ILE A 283 -24.64 16.03 -13.72
CA ILE A 283 -25.73 16.24 -14.68
C ILE A 283 -26.78 17.17 -14.06
N ALA A 284 -27.14 16.99 -12.80
CA ALA A 284 -28.08 17.85 -12.10
C ALA A 284 -27.57 19.30 -12.01
N ALA A 285 -26.28 19.49 -11.70
CA ALA A 285 -25.66 20.81 -11.68
C ALA A 285 -25.62 21.47 -13.06
N LEU A 286 -25.29 20.71 -14.12
CA LEU A 286 -25.32 21.21 -15.49
C LEU A 286 -26.74 21.55 -15.95
N ALA A 287 -27.73 20.73 -15.59
CA ALA A 287 -29.14 21.00 -15.87
C ALA A 287 -29.61 22.27 -15.16
N GLY A 288 -29.28 22.45 -13.88
CA GLY A 288 -29.61 23.67 -13.15
C GLY A 288 -28.92 24.93 -13.71
N ALA A 289 -27.66 24.80 -14.15
CA ALA A 289 -26.96 25.91 -14.80
C ALA A 289 -27.60 26.27 -16.15
N ALA A 290 -27.95 25.27 -16.96
CA ALA A 290 -28.63 25.47 -18.23
C ALA A 290 -30.02 26.11 -18.05
N ASP A 291 -30.77 25.70 -17.03
CA ASP A 291 -32.10 26.25 -16.72
C ASP A 291 -32.01 27.71 -16.23
N ALA A 292 -31.01 28.03 -15.41
CA ALA A 292 -30.72 29.40 -14.99
C ALA A 292 -30.31 30.29 -16.18
N GLU A 293 -29.49 29.77 -17.10
CA GLU A 293 -29.07 30.48 -18.30
C GLU A 293 -30.25 30.70 -19.27
N ALA A 294 -31.08 29.69 -19.48
CA ALA A 294 -32.31 29.80 -20.28
C ALA A 294 -33.27 30.84 -19.69
N SER A 295 -33.49 30.81 -18.38
CA SER A 295 -34.33 31.79 -17.67
C SER A 295 -33.80 33.22 -17.82
N ARG A 296 -32.47 33.38 -17.74
CA ARG A 296 -31.82 34.69 -17.91
C ARG A 296 -31.94 35.21 -19.34
N LEU A 297 -31.79 34.34 -20.35
CA LEU A 297 -31.99 34.70 -21.75
C LEU A 297 -33.43 35.13 -22.01
N VAL A 298 -34.41 34.38 -21.51
CA VAL A 298 -35.83 34.76 -21.60
C VAL A 298 -36.08 36.11 -20.93
N ALA A 299 -35.53 36.35 -19.74
CA ALA A 299 -35.67 37.63 -19.06
C ALA A 299 -35.04 38.79 -19.86
N MET A 300 -33.91 38.55 -20.54
CA MET A 300 -33.24 39.54 -21.38
C MET A 300 -34.04 39.85 -22.66
N GLU A 301 -34.62 38.84 -23.29
CA GLU A 301 -35.52 39.01 -24.45
C GLU A 301 -36.85 39.68 -24.07
N MET A 302 -37.30 39.50 -22.83
CA MET A 302 -38.51 40.13 -22.31
C MET A 302 -38.30 41.57 -21.81
N ALA A 303 -37.04 42.02 -21.68
CA ALA A 303 -36.68 43.36 -21.21
C ALA A 303 -37.42 44.52 -21.92
N PRO A 304 -37.58 44.57 -23.26
CA PRO A 304 -38.31 45.65 -23.93
C PRO A 304 -39.82 45.67 -23.64
N PHE A 305 -40.38 44.60 -23.10
CA PHE A 305 -41.81 44.49 -22.75
C PHE A 305 -42.06 44.77 -21.26
N VAL A 306 -41.01 44.97 -20.46
CA VAL A 306 -41.13 45.28 -19.03
C VAL A 306 -41.71 46.69 -18.87
N GLY A 307 -43.00 46.77 -18.52
CA GLY A 307 -43.74 48.02 -18.29
C GLY A 307 -45.11 48.09 -19.00
N ASP A 308 -45.34 47.23 -20.00
CA ASP A 308 -46.63 47.10 -20.69
C ASP A 308 -47.24 45.71 -20.42
N GLU A 309 -48.17 45.65 -19.46
CA GLU A 309 -48.86 44.40 -19.09
C GLU A 309 -49.62 43.77 -20.28
N GLY A 310 -50.09 44.57 -21.24
CA GLY A 310 -50.80 44.09 -22.41
C GLY A 310 -49.87 43.35 -23.38
N ALA A 311 -48.69 43.94 -23.64
CA ALA A 311 -47.68 43.34 -24.52
C ALA A 311 -47.12 42.03 -23.94
N VAL A 312 -46.87 41.97 -22.62
CA VAL A 312 -46.39 40.74 -21.96
C VAL A 312 -47.42 39.61 -22.08
N ARG A 313 -48.71 39.89 -21.87
CA ARG A 313 -49.78 38.88 -22.01
C ARG A 313 -49.91 38.37 -23.44
N GLU A 314 -49.76 39.24 -24.44
CA GLU A 314 -49.81 38.83 -25.85
C GLU A 314 -48.61 37.94 -26.23
N VAL A 315 -47.40 38.27 -25.77
CA VAL A 315 -46.21 37.43 -25.97
C VAL A 315 -46.41 36.05 -25.33
N GLN A 316 -46.93 35.99 -24.10
CA GLN A 316 -47.23 34.73 -23.40
C GLN A 316 -48.29 33.91 -24.15
N ARG A 317 -49.35 34.54 -24.66
CA ARG A 317 -50.39 33.87 -25.44
C ARG A 317 -49.80 33.25 -26.71
N ARG A 318 -49.02 34.01 -27.48
CA ARG A 318 -48.40 33.53 -28.73
C ARG A 318 -47.37 32.45 -28.49
N THR A 319 -46.57 32.55 -27.43
CA THR A 319 -45.60 31.48 -27.08
C THR A 319 -46.31 30.19 -26.66
N SER A 320 -47.42 30.28 -25.92
CA SER A 320 -48.27 29.12 -25.60
C SER A 320 -48.85 28.47 -26.86
N GLU A 321 -49.44 29.27 -27.76
CA GLU A 321 -49.96 28.79 -29.04
C GLU A 321 -48.87 28.15 -29.91
N TRP A 322 -47.69 28.76 -29.95
CA TRP A 322 -46.55 28.23 -30.66
C TRP A 322 -46.06 26.92 -30.05
N LEU A 323 -45.93 26.82 -28.72
CA LEU A 323 -45.51 25.59 -28.02
C LEU A 323 -46.48 24.45 -28.31
N VAL A 324 -47.79 24.70 -28.20
CA VAL A 324 -48.83 23.70 -28.50
C VAL A 324 -48.74 23.27 -29.97
N SER A 325 -48.69 24.21 -30.90
CA SER A 325 -48.57 23.93 -32.34
C SER A 325 -47.30 23.16 -32.68
N ASN A 326 -46.17 23.54 -32.08
CA ASN A 326 -44.89 22.88 -32.28
C ASN A 326 -44.90 21.46 -31.71
N THR A 327 -45.47 21.27 -30.52
CA THR A 327 -45.60 19.94 -29.89
C THR A 327 -46.45 19.02 -30.77
N ILE A 328 -47.60 19.51 -31.23
CA ILE A 328 -48.48 18.78 -32.16
C ILE A 328 -47.75 18.46 -33.47
N ARG A 329 -46.95 19.38 -34.01
CA ARG A 329 -46.16 19.13 -35.24
C ARG A 329 -44.98 18.18 -35.03
N SER A 330 -44.41 18.16 -33.83
CA SER A 330 -43.30 17.27 -33.48
C SER A 330 -43.74 15.85 -33.16
N ASP A 331 -45.04 15.65 -32.88
CA ASP A 331 -45.62 14.34 -32.62
C ASP A 331 -45.39 13.40 -33.83
N PRO A 332 -44.79 12.21 -33.62
CA PRO A 332 -44.51 11.28 -34.71
C PRO A 332 -45.75 10.92 -35.53
N GLU A 333 -46.91 10.74 -34.90
CA GLU A 333 -48.14 10.33 -35.57
C GLU A 333 -48.67 11.44 -36.48
N VAL A 334 -48.67 12.68 -35.96
CA VAL A 334 -49.09 13.85 -36.73
C VAL A 334 -48.12 14.12 -37.87
N ARG A 335 -46.81 13.98 -37.64
CA ARG A 335 -45.78 14.17 -38.66
C ARG A 335 -45.90 13.14 -39.79
N ASP A 336 -46.14 11.88 -39.45
CA ASP A 336 -46.32 10.81 -40.42
C ASP A 336 -47.64 10.95 -41.19
N ALA A 337 -48.72 11.36 -40.51
CA ALA A 337 -49.99 11.69 -41.16
C ALA A 337 -49.84 12.87 -42.14
N LEU A 338 -49.18 13.95 -41.73
CA LEU A 338 -48.88 15.10 -42.61
C LEU A 338 -48.01 14.67 -43.79
N GLY A 339 -46.98 13.84 -43.54
CA GLY A 339 -46.12 13.29 -44.56
C GLY A 339 -46.88 12.47 -45.60
N ASN A 340 -47.85 11.66 -45.17
CA ASN A 340 -48.70 10.86 -46.06
C ASN A 340 -49.65 11.74 -46.89
N VAL A 341 -50.22 12.79 -46.31
CA VAL A 341 -51.05 13.77 -47.04
C VAL A 341 -50.23 14.54 -48.07
N LEU A 342 -49.01 14.97 -47.70
CA LEU A 342 -48.09 15.65 -48.61
C LEU A 342 -47.61 14.74 -49.74
N LYS A 343 -47.38 13.45 -49.47
CA LYS A 343 -47.06 12.44 -50.49
C LYS A 343 -48.22 12.27 -51.48
N ARG A 344 -49.46 12.16 -51.01
CA ARG A 344 -50.65 12.08 -51.89
C ARG A 344 -50.79 13.31 -52.78
N ARG A 345 -50.63 14.52 -52.24
CA ARG A 345 -50.62 15.77 -53.04
C ARG A 345 -49.51 15.84 -54.09
N ARG A 346 -48.38 15.15 -53.90
CA ARG A 346 -47.30 15.08 -54.89
C ARG A 346 -47.57 14.08 -56.01
N VAL A 347 -48.45 13.10 -55.82
CA VAL A 347 -48.85 12.16 -56.88
C VAL A 347 -49.68 12.87 -57.96
N ASP A 348 -50.48 13.86 -57.56
CA ASP A 348 -51.31 14.67 -58.47
C ASP A 348 -50.53 15.86 -59.08
N ALA A 349 -49.24 16.04 -58.74
CA ALA A 349 -48.43 17.13 -59.25
C ALA A 349 -47.68 16.70 -60.53
N PRO A 350 -47.77 17.46 -61.64
CA PRO A 350 -47.08 17.12 -62.88
C PRO A 350 -45.56 17.11 -62.69
N ALA A 351 -44.89 16.18 -63.38
CA ALA A 351 -43.44 16.00 -63.29
C ALA A 351 -42.70 17.30 -63.64
N GLY A 352 -42.07 17.93 -62.63
CA GLY A 352 -41.30 19.17 -62.79
C GLY A 352 -41.75 20.35 -61.92
N ALA A 353 -42.86 20.26 -61.20
CA ALA A 353 -43.30 21.34 -60.31
C ALA A 353 -42.37 21.49 -59.08
N ARG A 354 -41.50 22.53 -59.08
CA ARG A 354 -40.79 22.98 -57.88
C ARG A 354 -41.72 23.86 -57.06
N GLY A 355 -42.05 23.40 -55.84
CA GLY A 355 -42.86 24.19 -54.91
C GLY A 355 -42.12 25.47 -54.51
N ASN A 356 -42.83 26.60 -54.52
CA ASN A 356 -42.35 27.83 -53.91
C ASN A 356 -42.22 27.60 -52.39
N ARG A 357 -41.03 27.91 -51.87
CA ARG A 357 -40.73 27.84 -50.44
C ARG A 357 -41.49 28.87 -49.65
#